data_AF-A0A6B3L9S4-F1
#
_entry.id   AF-A0A6B3L9S4-F1
#
_cell.length_a   1.000
_cell.length_b   1.000
_cell.length_c   1.000
_cell.angle_alpha   90.00
_cell.angle_beta   90.00
_cell.angle_gamma   90.00
#
_symmetry.space_group_name_H-M   'P 1'
#
loop_
_entity.id
_entity.type
_entity.pdbx_description
1 polymer ?
#
loop_
_entity_poly.entity_id
_entity_poly.type
_entity_poly.pdbx_seq_one_letter_code
_entity_poly.pdbx_strand_id
1 'polypeptide(L)'
;MTTEIFVGVPAYNTGEKLLRTLQSLLDQSFQAYRVLITVEPTDHSARTLEIANHFAALDARFEVSMNDEVLGWAGNVRHAMKCARSSGVPFFMVLPHDDALHPDCLASLHATLITQPDAVIAFPDIYFFGAADGLQSCPSRQSTTARRLLDHFSDGGNPEFWKGLTRNSSLPPDTFFPAYGKKSFAAEYEWAASLLSHGHSVREPRAIYYKRIHPADGDSVSTGWIHRDSLETQRRSLDTHRERMLALIERLPETTATTTTEAEAILAAFEISHLWRVQEMTQERTPFTYAEHQRIAHLRNELPQDSPAQLRLDLCELRNRLHDTPPETLVDHARLLADSLTNDHDAQTLYMKLLLRCGHHHTAVHQMTRLAQRFPNSWRNREVSQWLGNNLFHHHQIPAPTQSS
;
A
#
# COMPACT_ATOMS: atom_id res chain seq x y z
N MET A 1 33.82 2.10 6.78
CA MET A 1 33.52 1.79 5.37
C MET A 1 32.15 2.39 5.08
N THR A 2 32.05 3.41 4.23
CA THR A 2 30.75 3.95 3.80
C THR A 2 30.10 2.92 2.90
N THR A 3 29.02 2.30 3.38
CA THR A 3 28.28 1.28 2.65
C THR A 3 27.39 1.94 1.58
N GLU A 4 27.56 1.51 0.33
CA GLU A 4 26.89 2.07 -0.83
C GLU A 4 25.38 1.77 -0.88
N ILE A 5 24.60 2.62 -1.55
CA ILE A 5 23.16 2.44 -1.82
C ILE A 5 22.92 2.24 -3.32
N PHE A 6 22.07 1.27 -3.67
CA PHE A 6 21.54 1.08 -5.01
C PHE A 6 20.12 1.65 -5.09
N VAL A 7 19.86 2.58 -6.01
CA VAL A 7 18.50 3.06 -6.27
C VAL A 7 18.02 2.53 -7.63
N GLY A 8 16.97 1.73 -7.62
CA GLY A 8 16.28 1.30 -8.84
C GLY A 8 15.14 2.26 -9.20
N VAL A 9 15.13 2.78 -10.43
CA VAL A 9 14.07 3.64 -10.98
C VAL A 9 13.37 2.92 -12.13
N PRO A 10 12.33 2.10 -11.85
CA PRO A 10 11.57 1.42 -12.89
C PRO A 10 10.68 2.44 -13.62
N ALA A 11 10.95 2.63 -14.92
CA ALA A 11 10.30 3.62 -15.75
C ALA A 11 9.43 2.98 -16.85
N TYR A 12 8.19 3.45 -16.95
CA TYR A 12 7.24 3.11 -18.01
C TYR A 12 6.57 4.40 -18.52
N ASN A 13 6.69 4.71 -19.82
CA ASN A 13 6.00 5.84 -20.49
C ASN A 13 5.96 7.14 -19.68
N THR A 14 7.09 7.53 -19.10
CA THR A 14 7.15 8.55 -18.03
C THR A 14 7.25 9.95 -18.60
N GLY A 15 8.03 10.12 -19.67
CA GLY A 15 8.33 11.42 -20.27
C GLY A 15 8.86 12.41 -19.23
N GLU A 16 8.37 13.65 -19.29
CA GLU A 16 8.80 14.77 -18.43
C GLU A 16 8.66 14.52 -16.93
N LYS A 17 7.76 13.61 -16.50
CA LYS A 17 7.59 13.30 -15.07
C LYS A 17 8.89 12.75 -14.46
N LEU A 18 9.73 12.10 -15.27
CA LEU A 18 11.00 11.52 -14.85
C LEU A 18 12.03 12.57 -14.42
N LEU A 19 11.97 13.80 -14.97
CA LEU A 19 12.93 14.87 -14.65
C LEU A 19 12.98 15.15 -13.16
N ARG A 20 11.82 15.29 -12.51
CA ARG A 20 11.75 15.58 -11.07
C ARG A 20 12.36 14.45 -10.24
N THR A 21 12.06 13.21 -10.63
CA THR A 21 12.56 12.01 -9.95
C THR A 21 14.07 11.95 -9.99
N LEU A 22 14.67 12.09 -11.19
CA LEU A 22 16.11 12.02 -11.37
C LEU A 22 16.83 13.23 -10.79
N GLN A 23 16.26 14.43 -10.91
CA GLN A 23 16.81 15.62 -10.25
C GLN A 23 16.85 15.45 -8.73
N SER A 24 15.79 14.91 -8.12
CA SER A 24 15.76 14.66 -6.68
C SER A 24 16.81 13.65 -6.21
N LEU A 25 17.18 12.71 -7.10
CA LEU A 25 18.30 11.81 -6.86
C LEU A 25 19.63 12.51 -7.03
N LEU A 26 19.80 13.37 -8.03
CA LEU A 26 21.03 14.14 -8.26
C LEU A 26 21.37 15.05 -7.07
N ASP A 27 20.33 15.64 -6.46
CA ASP A 27 20.41 16.57 -5.34
C ASP A 27 20.65 15.90 -3.97
N GLN A 28 20.82 14.57 -3.90
CA GLN A 28 21.03 13.88 -2.63
C GLN A 28 22.35 14.29 -1.96
N SER A 29 22.29 14.54 -0.64
CA SER A 29 23.45 14.89 0.18
C SER A 29 24.35 13.69 0.47
N PHE A 30 23.79 12.47 0.48
CA PHE A 30 24.54 11.23 0.59
C PHE A 30 25.28 10.94 -0.72
N GLN A 31 26.60 10.69 -0.69
CA GLN A 31 27.41 10.58 -1.93
C GLN A 31 27.62 9.15 -2.42
N ALA A 32 27.60 8.15 -1.54
CA ALA A 32 27.95 6.77 -1.89
C ALA A 32 26.73 5.99 -2.41
N TYR A 33 26.17 6.39 -3.54
CA TYR A 33 25.07 5.68 -4.17
C TYR A 33 25.21 5.63 -5.69
N ARG A 34 24.46 4.71 -6.28
CA ARG A 34 24.28 4.58 -7.71
C ARG A 34 22.81 4.37 -8.04
N VAL A 35 22.44 4.72 -9.26
CA VAL A 35 21.07 4.72 -9.78
C VAL A 35 21.03 3.86 -11.03
N LEU A 36 20.12 2.90 -11.08
CA LEU A 36 19.78 2.19 -12.31
C LEU A 36 18.37 2.57 -12.74
N ILE A 37 18.25 3.17 -13.92
CA ILE A 37 16.97 3.50 -14.55
C ILE A 37 16.64 2.35 -15.51
N THR A 38 15.57 1.62 -15.23
CA THR A 38 15.12 0.47 -16.05
C THR A 38 13.89 0.87 -16.87
N VAL A 39 14.07 1.07 -18.17
CA VAL A 39 13.04 1.59 -19.09
C VAL A 39 12.36 0.42 -19.81
N GLU A 40 11.04 0.35 -19.75
CA GLU A 40 10.25 -0.64 -20.51
C GLU A 40 10.28 -0.33 -22.02
N PRO A 41 10.41 -1.31 -22.92
CA PRO A 41 10.53 -1.09 -24.37
C PRO A 41 9.16 -0.91 -25.04
N THR A 42 8.57 0.28 -24.94
CA THR A 42 7.30 0.62 -25.62
C THR A 42 7.49 1.66 -26.73
N ASP A 43 6.49 1.80 -27.62
CA ASP A 43 6.44 2.85 -28.65
C ASP A 43 6.50 4.30 -28.09
N HIS A 44 6.22 4.49 -26.80
CA HIS A 44 6.24 5.79 -26.13
C HIS A 44 7.47 6.00 -25.22
N SER A 45 8.47 5.13 -25.34
CA SER A 45 9.64 5.14 -24.45
C SER A 45 10.74 6.11 -24.88
N ALA A 46 10.71 6.59 -26.13
CA ALA A 46 11.75 7.46 -26.69
C ALA A 46 12.07 8.67 -25.81
N ARG A 47 11.05 9.42 -25.35
CA ARG A 47 11.26 10.59 -24.49
C ARG A 47 11.77 10.22 -23.09
N THR A 48 11.31 9.09 -22.55
CA THR A 48 11.77 8.57 -21.25
C THR A 48 13.25 8.21 -21.32
N LEU A 49 13.65 7.53 -22.40
CA LEU A 49 15.03 7.11 -22.65
C LEU A 49 15.96 8.30 -22.90
N GLU A 50 15.52 9.31 -23.65
CA GLU A 50 16.27 10.55 -23.87
C GLU A 50 16.60 11.24 -22.53
N ILE A 51 15.60 11.41 -21.66
CA ILE A 51 15.77 12.01 -20.34
C ILE A 51 16.72 11.15 -19.49
N ALA A 52 16.51 9.83 -19.44
CA ALA A 52 17.37 8.94 -18.65
C ALA A 52 18.84 9.01 -19.11
N ASN A 53 19.10 8.99 -20.41
CA ASN A 53 20.45 9.08 -20.98
C ASN A 53 21.10 10.45 -20.71
N HIS A 54 20.32 11.53 -20.68
CA HIS A 54 20.84 12.85 -20.31
C HIS A 54 21.42 12.84 -18.89
N PHE A 55 20.71 12.26 -17.92
CA PHE A 55 21.21 12.16 -16.54
C PHE A 55 22.43 11.23 -16.42
N ALA A 56 22.44 10.10 -17.12
CA ALA A 56 23.61 9.21 -17.17
C ALA A 56 24.85 9.86 -17.80
N ALA A 57 24.66 10.78 -18.76
CA ALA A 57 25.75 11.57 -19.32
C ALA A 57 26.22 12.69 -18.37
N LEU A 58 25.33 13.20 -17.52
CA LEU A 58 25.62 14.28 -16.58
C LEU A 58 26.37 13.80 -15.33
N ASP A 59 26.04 12.61 -14.83
CA ASP A 59 26.56 12.10 -13.56
C ASP A 59 26.81 10.58 -13.62
N ALA A 60 28.04 10.17 -13.32
CA ALA A 60 28.49 8.78 -13.42
C ALA A 60 27.80 7.82 -12.43
N ARG A 61 27.04 8.33 -11.45
CA ARG A 61 26.21 7.51 -10.56
C ARG A 61 24.97 6.95 -11.28
N PHE A 62 24.60 7.47 -12.44
CA PHE A 62 23.38 7.09 -13.16
C PHE A 62 23.69 6.15 -14.32
N GLU A 63 23.04 4.99 -14.32
CA GLU A 63 23.08 4.00 -15.39
C GLU A 63 21.67 3.82 -15.97
N VAL A 64 21.58 3.55 -17.27
CA VAL A 64 20.33 3.30 -17.98
C VAL A 64 20.36 1.90 -18.58
N SER A 65 19.28 1.17 -18.38
CA SER A 65 19.04 -0.11 -19.03
C SER A 65 17.64 -0.11 -19.62
N MET A 66 17.51 -0.55 -20.87
CA MET A 66 16.22 -0.83 -21.48
C MET A 66 15.93 -2.32 -21.30
N ASN A 67 14.74 -2.67 -20.81
CA ASN A 67 14.33 -4.06 -20.67
C ASN A 67 14.17 -4.70 -22.06
N ASP A 68 14.35 -6.02 -22.13
CA ASP A 68 14.19 -6.78 -23.39
C ASP A 68 12.73 -6.89 -23.84
N GLU A 69 11.80 -6.86 -22.89
CA GLU A 69 10.36 -6.92 -23.10
C GLU A 69 9.62 -6.10 -22.03
N VAL A 70 8.33 -5.87 -22.23
CA VAL A 70 7.50 -5.17 -21.23
C VAL A 70 7.21 -6.09 -20.05
N LEU A 71 7.84 -5.83 -18.91
CA LEU A 71 7.74 -6.64 -17.69
C LEU A 71 6.54 -6.27 -16.81
N GLY A 72 5.99 -5.07 -16.99
CA GLY A 72 5.01 -4.46 -16.11
C GLY A 72 5.67 -3.95 -14.82
N TRP A 73 4.94 -3.12 -14.06
CA TRP A 73 5.51 -2.37 -12.94
C TRP A 73 6.28 -3.24 -11.94
N ALA A 74 5.67 -4.33 -11.45
CA ALA A 74 6.29 -5.21 -10.46
C ALA A 74 7.42 -6.05 -11.05
N GLY A 75 7.31 -6.44 -12.33
CA GLY A 75 8.37 -7.13 -13.07
C GLY A 75 9.60 -6.24 -13.23
N ASN A 76 9.38 -4.95 -13.53
CA ASN A 76 10.43 -3.95 -13.66
C ASN A 76 11.09 -3.65 -12.30
N VAL A 77 10.30 -3.54 -11.22
CA VAL A 77 10.82 -3.46 -9.83
C VAL A 77 11.68 -4.68 -9.49
N ARG A 78 11.20 -5.89 -9.80
CA ARG A 78 11.93 -7.14 -9.61
C ARG A 78 13.23 -7.16 -10.41
N HIS A 79 13.23 -6.68 -11.64
CA HIS A 79 14.43 -6.58 -12.47
C HIS A 79 15.48 -5.66 -11.83
N ALA A 80 15.10 -4.44 -11.43
CA ALA A 80 16.00 -3.52 -10.73
C ALA A 80 16.56 -4.13 -9.42
N MET A 81 15.73 -4.85 -8.67
CA MET A 81 16.17 -5.54 -7.44
C MET A 81 17.17 -6.68 -7.72
N LYS A 82 17.01 -7.42 -8.83
CA LYS A 82 17.99 -8.43 -9.26
C LYS A 82 19.33 -7.78 -9.60
N CYS A 83 19.32 -6.64 -10.31
CA CYS A 83 20.53 -5.89 -10.62
C CYS A 83 21.23 -5.38 -9.34
N ALA A 84 20.45 -4.86 -8.38
CA ALA A 84 20.97 -4.46 -7.07
C ALA A 84 21.64 -5.64 -6.36
N ARG A 85 20.99 -6.81 -6.33
CA ARG A 85 21.52 -8.03 -5.70
C ARG A 85 22.82 -8.49 -6.35
N SER A 86 22.85 -8.61 -7.68
CA SER A 86 24.02 -9.11 -8.43
C SER A 86 25.25 -8.22 -8.29
N SER A 87 25.06 -6.94 -7.95
CA SER A 87 26.17 -6.02 -7.74
C SER A 87 26.85 -6.08 -6.38
N GLY A 88 26.27 -6.78 -5.40
CA GLY A 88 26.79 -6.86 -4.05
C GLY A 88 26.62 -5.60 -3.21
N VAL A 89 25.91 -4.57 -3.70
CA VAL A 89 25.61 -3.36 -2.93
C VAL A 89 24.75 -3.71 -1.71
N PRO A 90 25.08 -3.26 -0.49
CA PRO A 90 24.45 -3.73 0.74
C PRO A 90 23.04 -3.19 0.98
N PHE A 91 22.69 -2.05 0.38
CA PHE A 91 21.39 -1.41 0.55
C PHE A 91 20.74 -1.13 -0.80
N PHE A 92 19.43 -1.34 -0.89
CA PHE A 92 18.66 -1.00 -2.08
C PHE A 92 17.39 -0.22 -1.74
N MET A 93 17.03 0.70 -2.64
CA MET A 93 15.77 1.44 -2.60
C MET A 93 15.15 1.38 -3.99
N VAL A 94 13.82 1.32 -4.04
CA VAL A 94 13.08 1.48 -5.29
C VAL A 94 12.40 2.83 -5.26
N LEU A 95 12.67 3.67 -6.26
CA LEU A 95 12.02 4.95 -6.43
C LEU A 95 11.18 4.89 -7.72
N PRO A 96 9.84 4.82 -7.62
CA PRO A 96 8.96 4.97 -8.76
C PRO A 96 9.28 6.23 -9.55
N HIS A 97 9.22 6.10 -10.88
CA HIS A 97 9.61 7.08 -11.87
C HIS A 97 8.93 8.47 -11.80
N ASP A 98 7.93 8.67 -10.95
CA ASP A 98 7.13 9.89 -10.81
C ASP A 98 7.10 10.44 -9.37
N ASP A 99 7.80 9.76 -8.46
CA ASP A 99 8.02 10.16 -7.07
C ASP A 99 9.33 10.96 -6.93
N ALA A 100 9.57 11.58 -5.79
CA ALA A 100 10.79 12.35 -5.54
C ALA A 100 11.25 12.21 -4.08
N LEU A 101 12.53 12.47 -3.84
CA LEU A 101 13.12 12.43 -2.50
C LEU A 101 13.54 13.81 -2.03
N HIS A 102 13.47 14.07 -0.73
CA HIS A 102 14.16 15.21 -0.13
C HIS A 102 15.69 15.00 -0.22
N PRO A 103 16.52 16.05 -0.36
CA PRO A 103 17.98 15.94 -0.45
C PRO A 103 18.65 15.08 0.63
N ASP A 104 18.10 15.05 1.84
CA ASP A 104 18.64 14.27 2.96
C ASP A 104 18.04 12.86 3.11
N CYS A 105 17.17 12.42 2.20
CA CYS A 105 16.43 11.17 2.35
C CYS A 105 17.36 9.96 2.44
N LEU A 106 18.26 9.78 1.46
CA LEU A 106 19.19 8.66 1.47
C LEU A 106 20.10 8.67 2.70
N ALA A 107 20.63 9.84 3.08
CA ALA A 107 21.49 9.98 4.25
C ALA A 107 20.76 9.58 5.54
N SER A 108 19.50 9.98 5.68
CA SER A 108 18.68 9.74 6.86
C SER A 108 18.29 8.27 7.02
N LEU A 109 17.83 7.65 5.93
CA LEU A 109 17.46 6.23 5.93
C LEU A 109 18.70 5.34 6.13
N HIS A 110 19.83 5.72 5.54
CA HIS A 110 21.11 5.03 5.74
C HIS A 110 21.54 5.10 7.21
N ALA A 111 21.58 6.29 7.80
CA ALA A 111 21.93 6.46 9.21
C ALA A 111 21.02 5.63 10.15
N THR A 112 19.72 5.57 9.81
CA THR A 112 18.75 4.73 10.54
C THR A 112 19.12 3.24 10.48
N LEU A 113 19.45 2.71 9.31
CA LEU A 113 19.87 1.31 9.18
C LEU A 113 21.25 1.05 9.79
N ILE A 114 22.17 2.00 9.78
CA ILE A 114 23.47 1.83 10.43
C ILE A 114 23.32 1.72 11.95
N THR A 115 22.40 2.48 12.54
CA THR A 115 22.15 2.45 13.99
C THR A 115 21.27 1.29 14.43
N GLN A 116 20.60 0.60 13.50
CA GLN A 116 19.71 -0.53 13.77
C GLN A 116 20.09 -1.73 12.90
N PRO A 117 21.09 -2.53 13.31
CA PRO A 117 21.60 -3.65 12.50
C PRO A 117 20.55 -4.73 12.22
N ASP A 118 19.57 -4.93 13.11
CA ASP A 118 18.48 -5.91 12.97
C ASP A 118 17.32 -5.42 12.09
N ALA A 119 17.37 -4.17 11.63
CA ALA A 119 16.38 -3.63 10.71
C ALA A 119 16.60 -4.15 9.29
N VAL A 120 15.53 -4.69 8.70
CA VAL A 120 15.48 -5.07 7.28
C VAL A 120 15.23 -3.84 6.41
N ILE A 121 14.47 -2.86 6.90
CA ILE A 121 14.09 -1.67 6.12
C ILE A 121 13.96 -0.44 7.03
N ALA A 122 14.47 0.70 6.55
CA ALA A 122 14.18 2.02 7.09
C ALA A 122 13.35 2.80 6.07
N PHE A 123 12.26 3.43 6.52
CA PHE A 123 11.33 4.13 5.64
C PHE A 123 10.91 5.47 6.23
N PRO A 124 10.74 6.52 5.41
CA PRO A 124 10.30 7.81 5.89
C PRO A 124 8.76 7.89 5.93
N ASP A 125 8.24 8.92 6.59
CA ASP A 125 6.89 9.38 6.29
C ASP A 125 6.81 9.88 4.83
N ILE A 126 5.63 9.75 4.22
CA ILE A 126 5.39 10.09 2.83
C ILE A 126 4.51 11.34 2.77
N TYR A 127 5.00 12.38 2.08
CA TYR A 127 4.18 13.51 1.68
C TYR A 127 3.65 13.27 0.27
N PHE A 128 2.34 13.30 0.12
CA PHE A 128 1.67 13.26 -1.16
C PHE A 128 1.58 14.65 -1.77
N PHE A 129 1.70 14.73 -3.08
CA PHE A 129 1.53 15.99 -3.83
C PHE A 129 0.91 15.73 -5.21
N GLY A 130 0.48 16.79 -5.90
CA GLY A 130 -0.09 16.71 -7.26
C GLY A 130 -1.60 16.95 -7.22
N ALA A 131 -2.40 15.94 -7.58
CA ALA A 131 -3.86 16.05 -7.55
C ALA A 131 -4.44 16.13 -6.12
N ALA A 132 -3.66 15.73 -5.12
CA ALA A 132 -3.99 15.92 -3.72
C ALA A 132 -2.73 15.97 -2.87
N ASP A 133 -2.70 16.89 -1.93
CA ASP A 133 -1.70 16.93 -0.86
C ASP A 133 -2.12 16.03 0.31
N GLY A 134 -1.16 15.63 1.15
CA GLY A 134 -1.44 14.86 2.35
C GLY A 134 -0.21 14.24 2.96
N LEU A 135 -0.30 13.88 4.24
CA LEU A 135 0.76 13.17 4.95
C LEU A 135 0.33 11.75 5.22
N GLN A 136 1.23 10.81 4.97
CA GLN A 136 1.08 9.41 5.32
C GLN A 136 2.22 8.99 6.24
N SER A 137 1.85 8.45 7.40
CA SER A 137 2.77 7.82 8.33
C SER A 137 2.47 6.33 8.50
N CYS A 138 3.49 5.55 8.86
CA CYS A 138 3.35 4.14 9.25
C CYS A 138 4.23 3.88 10.48
N PRO A 139 3.77 3.16 11.52
CA PRO A 139 4.59 2.90 12.70
C PRO A 139 5.75 1.94 12.38
N SER A 140 6.87 2.08 13.11
CA SER A 140 7.92 1.06 13.12
C SER A 140 7.36 -0.27 13.63
N ARG A 141 7.76 -1.39 13.02
CA ARG A 141 7.39 -2.74 13.47
C ARG A 141 8.65 -3.48 13.88
N GLN A 142 8.94 -3.45 15.19
CA GLN A 142 10.20 -3.95 15.77
C GLN A 142 9.99 -5.08 16.80
N SER A 143 8.77 -5.63 16.87
CA SER A 143 8.45 -6.74 17.77
C SER A 143 8.77 -8.09 17.13
N THR A 144 8.29 -9.20 17.70
CA THR A 144 8.43 -10.55 17.14
C THR A 144 7.88 -10.64 15.70
N THR A 145 8.37 -11.60 14.91
CA THR A 145 7.87 -11.84 13.55
C THR A 145 6.36 -11.98 13.52
N ALA A 146 5.79 -12.76 14.46
CA ALA A 146 4.34 -12.93 14.58
C ALA A 146 3.63 -11.59 14.77
N ARG A 147 4.11 -10.77 15.70
CA ARG A 147 3.48 -9.49 16.00
C ARG A 147 3.58 -8.52 14.82
N ARG A 148 4.73 -8.46 14.14
CA ARG A 148 4.90 -7.61 12.95
C ARG A 148 3.91 -7.96 11.84
N LEU A 149 3.71 -9.24 11.58
CA LEU A 149 2.77 -9.72 10.56
C LEU A 149 1.31 -9.53 10.99
N LEU A 150 0.97 -9.83 12.25
CA LEU A 150 -0.36 -9.57 12.81
C LEU A 150 -0.73 -8.09 12.68
N ASP A 151 0.18 -7.18 13.05
CA ASP A 151 -0.07 -5.75 12.94
C ASP A 151 -0.16 -5.31 11.46
N HIS A 152 0.62 -5.89 10.56
CA HIS A 152 0.49 -5.64 9.12
C HIS A 152 -0.88 -6.05 8.59
N PHE A 153 -1.35 -7.27 8.88
CA PHE A 153 -2.66 -7.71 8.41
C PHE A 153 -3.82 -6.97 9.07
N SER A 154 -3.63 -6.59 10.34
CA SER A 154 -4.60 -5.84 11.13
C SER A 154 -4.71 -4.38 10.70
N ASP A 155 -3.64 -3.63 10.51
CA ASP A 155 -3.72 -2.17 10.31
C ASP A 155 -4.14 -1.76 8.88
N GLY A 156 -4.81 -2.65 8.14
CA GLY A 156 -5.04 -2.48 6.69
C GLY A 156 -3.79 -2.66 5.84
N GLY A 157 -2.66 -2.98 6.49
CA GLY A 157 -1.35 -3.28 5.94
C GLY A 157 -0.82 -2.27 4.96
N ASN A 158 -0.80 -1.00 5.36
CA ASN A 158 -0.14 0.10 4.63
C ASN A 158 1.23 -0.37 4.11
N PRO A 159 1.33 -0.79 2.84
CA PRO A 159 2.51 -1.51 2.39
C PRO A 159 3.61 -0.52 2.01
N GLU A 160 3.27 0.77 1.85
CA GLU A 160 4.08 1.82 1.23
C GLU A 160 5.46 2.02 1.87
N PHE A 161 5.66 1.53 3.10
CA PHE A 161 6.99 1.47 3.72
C PHE A 161 8.01 0.68 2.87
N TRP A 162 7.56 -0.18 1.94
CA TRP A 162 8.41 -0.87 0.97
C TRP A 162 9.25 0.07 0.10
N LYS A 163 8.84 1.34 -0.03
CA LYS A 163 9.58 2.41 -0.71
C LYS A 163 10.81 2.89 0.07
N GLY A 164 11.03 2.37 1.28
CA GLY A 164 12.20 2.66 2.10
C GLY A 164 13.50 2.04 1.57
N LEU A 165 14.57 2.30 2.31
CA LEU A 165 15.88 1.71 2.09
C LEU A 165 15.93 0.33 2.77
N THR A 166 16.18 -0.72 1.99
CA THR A 166 16.19 -2.11 2.44
C THR A 166 17.62 -2.65 2.51
N ARG A 167 17.93 -3.42 3.56
CA ARG A 167 19.21 -4.13 3.71
C ARG A 167 19.17 -5.44 2.92
N ASN A 168 20.03 -5.57 1.92
CA ASN A 168 20.09 -6.76 1.07
C ASN A 168 20.44 -8.03 1.86
N SER A 169 21.37 -7.93 2.82
CA SER A 169 21.84 -9.10 3.60
C SER A 169 20.79 -9.67 4.55
N SER A 170 19.71 -8.94 4.84
CA SER A 170 18.60 -9.43 5.69
C SER A 170 17.65 -10.36 4.94
N LEU A 171 17.72 -10.41 3.61
CA LEU A 171 16.81 -11.19 2.77
C LEU A 171 17.54 -12.40 2.17
N PRO A 172 16.88 -13.57 2.08
CA PRO A 172 17.41 -14.73 1.35
C PRO A 172 17.73 -14.39 -0.11
N PRO A 173 18.68 -15.12 -0.75
CA PRO A 173 19.13 -14.82 -2.11
C PRO A 173 18.02 -14.79 -3.17
N ASP A 174 17.00 -15.64 -3.03
CA ASP A 174 15.90 -15.79 -3.99
C ASP A 174 14.66 -14.95 -3.65
N THR A 175 14.74 -14.13 -2.60
CA THR A 175 13.64 -13.26 -2.18
C THR A 175 13.67 -11.97 -2.99
N PHE A 176 12.70 -11.83 -3.89
CA PHE A 176 12.53 -10.65 -4.75
C PHE A 176 11.11 -10.11 -4.71
N PHE A 177 10.96 -8.87 -5.19
CA PHE A 177 9.64 -8.27 -5.36
C PHE A 177 8.69 -9.21 -6.13
N PRO A 178 7.47 -9.47 -5.63
CA PRO A 178 6.53 -10.35 -6.28
C PRO A 178 6.08 -9.78 -7.62
N ALA A 179 6.16 -10.56 -8.68
CA ALA A 179 5.69 -10.22 -10.02
C ALA A 179 5.06 -11.47 -10.64
N TYR A 180 3.77 -11.40 -10.92
CA TYR A 180 2.93 -12.51 -11.33
C TYR A 180 1.64 -12.03 -12.01
N GLY A 181 1.10 -12.89 -12.89
CA GLY A 181 -0.12 -12.59 -13.66
C GLY A 181 0.02 -11.33 -14.52
N LYS A 182 -1.08 -10.89 -15.15
CA LYS A 182 -1.03 -9.73 -16.07
C LYS A 182 -0.72 -8.39 -15.39
N LYS A 183 -0.79 -8.28 -14.05
CA LYS A 183 -0.76 -6.96 -13.36
C LYS A 183 -0.14 -6.94 -11.95
N SER A 184 0.28 -8.09 -11.40
CA SER A 184 0.89 -8.18 -10.06
C SER A 184 0.08 -7.49 -8.96
N PHE A 185 -1.22 -7.79 -8.91
CA PHE A 185 -2.15 -7.21 -7.96
C PHE A 185 -1.66 -7.41 -6.51
N ALA A 186 -1.66 -6.33 -5.73
CA ALA A 186 -1.25 -6.28 -4.33
C ALA A 186 0.15 -6.87 -4.06
N ALA A 187 1.04 -6.83 -5.06
CA ALA A 187 2.42 -7.32 -4.90
C ALA A 187 3.19 -6.56 -3.82
N GLU A 188 2.92 -5.27 -3.64
CA GLU A 188 3.46 -4.47 -2.55
C GLU A 188 3.04 -4.98 -1.17
N TYR A 189 1.83 -5.55 -1.06
CA TYR A 189 1.30 -6.10 0.18
C TYR A 189 2.01 -7.41 0.57
N GLU A 190 2.24 -8.27 -0.43
CA GLU A 190 3.04 -9.49 -0.27
C GLU A 190 4.50 -9.15 0.02
N TRP A 191 5.05 -8.15 -0.66
CA TRP A 191 6.42 -7.70 -0.43
C TRP A 191 6.62 -7.13 0.97
N ALA A 192 5.68 -6.32 1.45
CA ALA A 192 5.67 -5.81 2.82
C ALA A 192 5.66 -6.95 3.86
N ALA A 193 4.82 -7.97 3.66
CA ALA A 193 4.81 -9.16 4.53
C ALA A 193 6.14 -9.92 4.47
N SER A 194 6.74 -10.05 3.28
CA SER A 194 8.05 -10.69 3.11
C SER A 194 9.17 -9.92 3.83
N LEU A 195 9.17 -8.59 3.79
CA LEU A 195 10.13 -7.80 4.58
C LEU A 195 9.94 -8.06 6.08
N LEU A 196 8.70 -7.97 6.55
CA LEU A 196 8.38 -8.12 7.98
C LEU A 196 8.63 -9.53 8.51
N SER A 197 8.68 -10.56 7.66
CA SER A 197 9.09 -11.89 8.09
C SER A 197 10.60 -12.02 8.34
N HIS A 198 11.41 -11.11 7.81
CA HIS A 198 12.88 -11.19 7.86
C HIS A 198 13.56 -10.14 8.75
N GLY A 199 12.83 -9.17 9.29
CA GLY A 199 13.41 -8.24 10.27
C GLY A 199 12.52 -7.07 10.63
N HIS A 200 13.09 -6.14 11.40
CA HIS A 200 12.38 -4.95 11.87
C HIS A 200 12.20 -3.92 10.76
N SER A 201 11.03 -3.28 10.73
CA SER A 201 10.83 -2.07 9.94
C SER A 201 10.93 -0.84 10.83
N VAL A 202 11.68 0.16 10.38
CA VAL A 202 12.00 1.34 11.18
C VAL A 202 11.57 2.62 10.47
N ARG A 203 10.75 3.41 11.15
CA ARG A 203 10.26 4.70 10.68
C ARG A 203 11.27 5.81 10.94
N GLU A 204 11.62 6.55 9.90
CA GLU A 204 12.13 7.93 9.96
C GLU A 204 10.92 8.89 9.94
N PRO A 205 10.62 9.61 11.04
CA PRO A 205 9.35 10.31 11.19
C PRO A 205 9.20 11.54 10.28
N ARG A 206 10.27 12.00 9.62
CA ARG A 206 10.18 13.15 8.69
C ARG A 206 9.54 12.74 7.37
N ALA A 207 8.71 13.63 6.83
CA ALA A 207 8.03 13.46 5.55
C ALA A 207 8.97 13.80 4.37
N ILE A 208 10.02 12.99 4.19
CA ILE A 208 11.13 13.23 3.25
C ILE A 208 11.06 12.38 1.98
N TYR A 209 9.94 11.69 1.77
CA TYR A 209 9.58 11.03 0.52
C TYR A 209 8.35 11.70 -0.07
N TYR A 210 8.41 12.10 -1.33
CA TYR A 210 7.35 12.79 -2.04
C TYR A 210 6.69 11.85 -3.04
N LYS A 211 5.46 11.42 -2.76
CA LYS A 211 4.69 10.55 -3.65
C LYS A 211 3.71 11.35 -4.50
N ARG A 212 3.75 11.17 -5.82
CA ARG A 212 2.83 11.86 -6.71
C ARG A 212 1.46 11.19 -6.69
N ILE A 213 0.42 12.02 -6.68
CA ILE A 213 -0.97 11.62 -6.83
C ILE A 213 -1.47 12.12 -8.16
N HIS A 214 -1.90 11.18 -8.99
CA HIS A 214 -2.51 11.48 -10.28
C HIS A 214 -4.01 11.75 -10.10
N PRO A 215 -4.62 12.58 -10.95
CA PRO A 215 -6.06 12.77 -10.99
C PRO A 215 -6.80 11.43 -11.19
N ALA A 216 -8.06 11.34 -10.74
CA ALA A 216 -8.89 10.13 -10.85
C ALA A 216 -9.09 9.65 -12.30
N ASP A 217 -9.09 10.58 -13.26
CA ASP A 217 -9.18 10.29 -14.70
C ASP A 217 -7.82 10.00 -15.36
N GLY A 218 -6.72 10.06 -14.59
CA GLY A 218 -5.35 10.17 -15.09
C GLY A 218 -4.52 8.87 -15.16
N ASP A 219 -3.26 9.05 -15.59
CA ASP A 219 -2.22 8.05 -15.94
C ASP A 219 -1.74 7.09 -14.83
N SER A 220 -2.41 7.04 -13.68
CA SER A 220 -2.00 6.11 -12.62
C SER A 220 -2.26 4.67 -13.07
N VAL A 221 -1.18 3.92 -13.24
CA VAL A 221 -1.26 2.53 -13.68
C VAL A 221 -2.11 1.74 -12.68
N SER A 222 -1.89 1.93 -11.37
CA SER A 222 -2.62 1.21 -10.31
C SER A 222 -4.12 1.52 -10.23
N THR A 223 -4.50 2.79 -10.38
CA THR A 223 -5.90 3.23 -10.31
C THR A 223 -6.67 2.78 -11.56
N GLY A 224 -6.01 2.75 -12.71
CA GLY A 224 -6.59 2.21 -13.95
C GLY A 224 -7.02 0.75 -13.84
N TRP A 225 -6.36 -0.09 -13.03
CA TRP A 225 -6.67 -1.52 -12.94
C TRP A 225 -7.86 -1.82 -12.02
N ILE A 226 -7.91 -1.20 -10.84
CA ILE A 226 -8.95 -1.46 -9.84
C ILE A 226 -10.33 -1.08 -10.37
N HIS A 227 -10.43 -0.04 -11.22
CA HIS A 227 -11.72 0.45 -11.70
C HIS A 227 -12.12 -0.01 -13.11
N ARG A 228 -11.17 -0.44 -13.97
CA ARG A 228 -11.46 -0.74 -15.39
C ARG A 228 -11.52 -2.24 -15.74
N ASP A 229 -11.06 -3.14 -14.86
CA ASP A 229 -11.10 -4.58 -15.11
C ASP A 229 -12.49 -5.20 -14.86
N SER A 230 -12.78 -6.31 -15.57
CA SER A 230 -13.99 -7.09 -15.33
C SER A 230 -13.98 -7.73 -13.93
N LEU A 231 -15.18 -7.95 -13.36
CA LEU A 231 -15.33 -8.62 -12.07
C LEU A 231 -14.62 -9.99 -12.03
N GLU A 232 -14.67 -10.75 -13.13
CA GLU A 232 -13.97 -12.03 -13.25
C GLU A 232 -12.45 -11.87 -13.11
N THR A 233 -11.87 -10.84 -13.75
CA THR A 233 -10.43 -10.55 -13.69
C THR A 233 -10.02 -10.10 -12.28
N GLN A 234 -10.86 -9.29 -11.63
CA GLN A 234 -10.65 -8.88 -10.25
C GLN A 234 -10.65 -10.08 -9.29
N ARG A 235 -11.64 -10.99 -9.43
CA ARG A 235 -11.74 -12.22 -8.63
C ARG A 235 -10.53 -13.13 -8.81
N ARG A 236 -10.12 -13.41 -10.05
CA ARG A 236 -8.91 -14.20 -10.32
C ARG A 236 -7.65 -13.59 -9.68
N SER A 237 -7.56 -12.25 -9.68
CA SER A 237 -6.44 -11.54 -9.05
C SER A 237 -6.47 -11.64 -7.52
N LEU A 238 -7.65 -11.57 -6.91
CA LEU A 238 -7.85 -11.81 -5.47
C LEU A 238 -7.47 -13.23 -5.06
N ASP A 239 -7.86 -14.22 -5.86
CA ASP A 239 -7.55 -15.64 -5.60
C ASP A 239 -6.05 -15.89 -5.71
N THR A 240 -5.41 -15.39 -6.78
CA THR A 240 -3.95 -15.48 -6.95
C THR A 240 -3.22 -14.81 -5.77
N HIS A 241 -3.65 -13.62 -5.36
CA HIS A 241 -3.07 -12.93 -4.21
C HIS A 241 -3.24 -13.75 -2.92
N ARG A 242 -4.41 -14.38 -2.72
CA ARG A 242 -4.65 -15.25 -1.57
C ARG A 242 -3.70 -16.43 -1.54
N GLU A 243 -3.62 -17.18 -2.63
CA GLU A 243 -2.76 -18.37 -2.73
C GLU A 243 -1.30 -18.04 -2.43
N ARG A 244 -0.80 -16.91 -2.94
CA ARG A 244 0.58 -16.48 -2.72
C ARG A 244 0.85 -16.08 -1.27
N MET A 245 -0.08 -15.37 -0.64
CA MET A 245 0.04 -15.00 0.76
C MET A 245 -0.02 -16.21 1.68
N LEU A 246 -0.88 -17.19 1.40
CA LEU A 246 -0.92 -18.46 2.12
C LEU A 246 0.41 -19.20 1.99
N ALA A 247 0.94 -19.33 0.78
CA ALA A 247 2.24 -19.94 0.55
C ALA A 247 3.40 -19.19 1.23
N LEU A 248 3.30 -17.86 1.39
CA LEU A 248 4.27 -17.07 2.15
C LEU A 248 4.16 -17.40 3.65
N ILE A 249 2.95 -17.43 4.20
CA ILE A 249 2.68 -17.72 5.62
C ILE A 249 3.14 -19.14 5.98
N GLU A 250 2.86 -20.13 5.12
CA GLU A 250 3.29 -21.53 5.30
C GLU A 250 4.81 -21.70 5.31
N ARG A 251 5.55 -20.81 4.65
CA ARG A 251 7.02 -20.85 4.56
C ARG A 251 7.72 -20.01 5.61
N LEU A 252 6.98 -19.37 6.52
CA LEU A 252 7.59 -18.61 7.60
C LEU A 252 8.46 -19.57 8.43
N PRO A 253 9.74 -19.23 8.66
CA PRO A 253 10.68 -20.16 9.27
C PRO A 253 10.26 -20.51 10.71
N GLU A 254 10.16 -21.81 11.01
CA GLU A 254 9.96 -22.35 12.38
C GLU A 254 10.99 -21.80 13.37
N THR A 255 12.19 -21.45 12.87
CA THR A 255 13.32 -20.92 13.65
C THR A 255 13.09 -19.49 14.17
N THR A 256 12.01 -18.83 13.78
CA THR A 256 11.54 -17.58 14.42
C THR A 256 10.42 -17.82 15.44
N ALA A 257 10.44 -18.97 16.13
CA ALA A 257 9.66 -19.29 17.32
C ALA A 257 8.20 -18.81 17.27
N THR A 258 7.51 -18.99 16.14
CA THR A 258 6.05 -18.87 16.09
C THR A 258 5.45 -20.15 16.60
N THR A 259 4.78 -20.09 17.74
CA THR A 259 3.93 -21.19 18.23
C THR A 259 2.84 -21.50 17.20
N THR A 260 2.29 -22.72 17.21
CA THR A 260 1.14 -23.10 16.35
C THR A 260 0.01 -22.06 16.45
N THR A 261 -0.26 -21.57 17.67
CA THR A 261 -1.25 -20.54 17.95
C THR A 261 -0.93 -19.19 17.28
N GLU A 262 0.34 -18.80 17.18
CA GLU A 262 0.73 -17.58 16.47
C GLU A 262 0.57 -17.72 14.96
N ALA A 263 0.92 -18.87 14.40
CA ALA A 263 0.71 -19.15 12.97
C ALA A 263 -0.78 -19.11 12.61
N GLU A 264 -1.63 -19.72 13.44
CA GLU A 264 -3.09 -19.68 13.31
C GLU A 264 -3.62 -18.24 13.39
N ALA A 265 -3.12 -17.44 14.32
CA ALA A 265 -3.52 -16.04 14.46
C ALA A 265 -3.10 -15.19 13.24
N ILE A 266 -1.89 -15.39 12.71
CA ILE A 266 -1.40 -14.72 11.50
C ILE A 266 -2.29 -15.07 10.31
N LEU A 267 -2.59 -16.36 10.14
CA LEU A 267 -3.47 -16.85 9.08
C LEU A 267 -4.86 -16.22 9.20
N ALA A 268 -5.48 -16.24 10.39
CA ALA A 268 -6.79 -15.65 10.60
C ALA A 268 -6.79 -14.14 10.30
N ALA A 269 -5.78 -13.40 10.77
CA ALA A 269 -5.65 -11.98 10.49
C ALA A 269 -5.51 -11.69 8.99
N PHE A 270 -4.71 -12.49 8.27
CA PHE A 270 -4.59 -12.39 6.83
C PHE A 270 -5.91 -12.67 6.12
N GLU A 271 -6.60 -13.75 6.49
CA GLU A 271 -7.87 -14.15 5.87
C GLU A 271 -8.94 -13.07 6.05
N ILE A 272 -9.04 -12.46 7.23
CA ILE A 272 -9.92 -11.31 7.49
C ILE A 272 -9.53 -10.11 6.62
N SER A 273 -8.24 -9.77 6.55
CA SER A 273 -7.74 -8.69 5.69
C SER A 273 -8.04 -8.95 4.21
N HIS A 274 -7.96 -10.20 3.77
CA HIS A 274 -8.30 -10.62 2.42
C HIS A 274 -9.80 -10.45 2.13
N LEU A 275 -10.68 -10.88 3.04
CA LEU A 275 -12.13 -10.69 2.92
C LEU A 275 -12.51 -9.20 2.81
N TRP A 276 -11.88 -8.34 3.61
CA TRP A 276 -12.07 -6.89 3.49
C TRP A 276 -11.67 -6.38 2.10
N ARG A 277 -10.51 -6.82 1.59
CA ARG A 277 -9.97 -6.44 0.28
C ARG A 277 -10.84 -6.93 -0.88
N VAL A 278 -11.51 -8.08 -0.76
CA VAL A 278 -12.49 -8.55 -1.74
C VAL A 278 -13.59 -7.51 -1.94
N GLN A 279 -14.12 -6.94 -0.84
CA GLN A 279 -15.20 -5.95 -0.90
C GLN A 279 -14.71 -4.60 -1.46
N GLU A 280 -13.50 -4.17 -1.09
CA GLU A 280 -12.88 -2.96 -1.66
C GLU A 280 -12.68 -3.08 -3.17
N MET A 281 -12.08 -4.18 -3.63
CA MET A 281 -11.77 -4.42 -5.03
C MET A 281 -13.00 -4.55 -5.91
N THR A 282 -14.01 -5.28 -5.42
CA THR A 282 -15.28 -5.43 -6.13
C THR A 282 -16.14 -4.18 -6.01
N GLN A 283 -15.74 -3.18 -5.22
CA GLN A 283 -16.50 -1.95 -4.94
C GLN A 283 -17.92 -2.25 -4.43
N GLU A 284 -18.06 -3.28 -3.58
CA GLU A 284 -19.39 -3.69 -3.09
C GLU A 284 -20.36 -3.97 -4.25
N ARG A 285 -19.89 -4.45 -5.41
CA ARG A 285 -20.74 -4.81 -6.57
C ARG A 285 -21.26 -6.24 -6.52
N THR A 286 -20.60 -7.12 -5.76
CA THR A 286 -21.01 -8.52 -5.61
C THR A 286 -20.90 -8.96 -4.16
N PRO A 287 -21.89 -9.70 -3.64
CA PRO A 287 -21.79 -10.30 -2.31
C PRO A 287 -20.68 -11.34 -2.25
N PHE A 288 -20.33 -11.76 -1.04
CA PHE A 288 -19.48 -12.91 -0.82
C PHE A 288 -20.03 -14.17 -1.49
N THR A 289 -19.11 -14.96 -2.03
CA THR A 289 -19.36 -16.27 -2.63
C THR A 289 -19.62 -17.32 -1.54
N TYR A 290 -20.14 -18.48 -1.95
CA TYR A 290 -20.30 -19.61 -1.03
C TYR A 290 -18.99 -19.99 -0.33
N ALA A 291 -17.86 -20.01 -1.06
CA ALA A 291 -16.55 -20.32 -0.49
C ALA A 291 -16.09 -19.29 0.56
N GLU A 292 -16.40 -18.01 0.35
CA GLU A 292 -16.11 -16.94 1.32
C GLU A 292 -16.99 -17.06 2.57
N HIS A 293 -18.27 -17.41 2.41
CA HIS A 293 -19.14 -17.70 3.56
C HIS A 293 -18.67 -18.91 4.36
N GLN A 294 -18.16 -19.96 3.70
CA GLN A 294 -17.56 -21.11 4.40
C GLN A 294 -16.29 -20.70 5.18
N ARG A 295 -15.44 -19.86 4.60
CA ARG A 295 -14.25 -19.30 5.28
C ARG A 295 -14.64 -18.49 6.52
N ILE A 296 -15.64 -17.63 6.39
CA ILE A 296 -16.17 -16.83 7.51
C ILE A 296 -16.67 -17.73 8.64
N ALA A 297 -17.47 -18.76 8.31
CA ALA A 297 -18.00 -19.69 9.30
C ALA A 297 -16.88 -20.47 10.02
N HIS A 298 -15.85 -20.89 9.28
CA HIS A 298 -14.68 -21.53 9.88
C HIS A 298 -13.94 -20.59 10.83
N LEU A 299 -13.57 -19.38 10.39
CA LEU A 299 -12.88 -18.39 11.21
C LEU A 299 -13.66 -18.07 12.50
N ARG A 300 -14.98 -17.93 12.41
CA ARG A 300 -15.84 -17.64 13.56
C ARG A 300 -15.82 -18.73 14.64
N ASN A 301 -15.60 -19.99 14.25
CA ASN A 301 -15.51 -21.10 15.20
C ASN A 301 -14.15 -21.14 15.91
N GLU A 302 -13.09 -20.68 15.25
CA GLU A 302 -11.72 -20.71 15.77
C GLU A 302 -11.38 -19.46 16.60
N LEU A 303 -11.96 -18.32 16.27
CA LEU A 303 -11.64 -17.04 16.91
C LEU A 303 -12.26 -16.92 18.31
N PRO A 304 -11.51 -16.43 19.32
CA PRO A 304 -12.08 -16.15 20.62
C PRO A 304 -13.21 -15.09 20.52
N GLN A 305 -14.28 -15.31 21.28
CA GLN A 305 -15.40 -14.36 21.36
C GLN A 305 -14.90 -12.97 21.79
N ASP A 306 -15.48 -11.94 21.17
CA ASP A 306 -15.17 -10.52 21.38
C ASP A 306 -13.70 -10.12 21.15
N SER A 307 -12.88 -11.02 20.57
CA SER A 307 -11.52 -10.67 20.18
C SER A 307 -11.49 -9.61 19.07
N PRO A 308 -10.44 -8.78 18.96
CA PRO A 308 -10.33 -7.81 17.87
C PRO A 308 -10.42 -8.43 16.47
N ALA A 309 -9.95 -9.67 16.31
CA ALA A 309 -10.06 -10.42 15.07
C ALA A 309 -11.53 -10.82 14.78
N GLN A 310 -12.25 -11.32 15.79
CA GLN A 310 -13.68 -11.65 15.65
C GLN A 310 -14.51 -10.41 15.30
N LEU A 311 -14.28 -9.28 15.98
CA LEU A 311 -14.96 -8.02 15.69
C LEU A 311 -14.67 -7.49 14.28
N ARG A 312 -13.45 -7.70 13.76
CA ARG A 312 -13.14 -7.39 12.35
C ARG A 312 -13.80 -8.33 11.36
N LEU A 313 -13.94 -9.61 11.69
CA LEU A 313 -14.72 -10.54 10.87
C LEU A 313 -16.18 -10.10 10.81
N ASP A 314 -16.77 -9.72 11.94
CA ASP A 314 -18.12 -9.16 12.02
C ASP A 314 -18.26 -7.87 11.19
N LEU A 315 -17.21 -7.03 11.13
CA LEU A 315 -17.16 -5.85 10.28
C LEU A 315 -17.20 -6.19 8.78
N CYS A 316 -16.48 -7.23 8.35
CA CYS A 316 -16.52 -7.71 6.96
C CYS A 316 -17.92 -8.21 6.58
N GLU A 317 -18.58 -8.94 7.49
CA GLU A 317 -19.96 -9.41 7.29
C GLU A 317 -20.96 -8.27 7.27
N LEU A 318 -20.84 -7.29 8.18
CA LEU A 318 -21.67 -6.09 8.18
C LEU A 318 -21.57 -5.35 6.85
N ARG A 319 -20.35 -5.17 6.34
CA ARG A 319 -20.12 -4.55 5.04
C ARG A 319 -20.75 -5.36 3.90
N ASN A 320 -20.73 -6.70 3.97
CA ASN A 320 -21.33 -7.56 2.97
C ASN A 320 -22.86 -7.46 2.94
N ARG A 321 -23.48 -7.28 4.11
CA ARG A 321 -24.94 -7.13 4.22
C ARG A 321 -25.50 -5.89 3.53
N LEU A 322 -24.66 -4.93 3.14
CA LEU A 322 -25.11 -3.78 2.34
C LEU A 322 -25.67 -4.17 0.97
N HIS A 323 -25.46 -5.41 0.53
CA HIS A 323 -26.03 -5.95 -0.70
C HIS A 323 -27.53 -6.27 -0.63
N ASP A 324 -28.02 -6.69 0.52
CA ASP A 324 -29.37 -7.26 0.67
C ASP A 324 -30.16 -6.67 1.84
N THR A 325 -29.51 -5.83 2.65
CA THR A 325 -30.07 -5.26 3.87
C THR A 325 -30.11 -3.73 3.76
N PRO A 326 -31.25 -3.07 4.08
CA PRO A 326 -31.33 -1.62 4.06
C PRO A 326 -30.32 -0.96 5.03
N PRO A 327 -29.55 0.06 4.60
CA PRO A 327 -28.46 0.65 5.40
C PRO A 327 -28.89 1.14 6.78
N GLU A 328 -30.10 1.68 6.92
CA GLU A 328 -30.68 2.19 8.17
C GLU A 328 -30.75 1.11 9.26
N THR A 329 -30.94 -0.16 8.89
CA THR A 329 -31.00 -1.28 9.83
C THR A 329 -29.61 -1.74 10.30
N LEU A 330 -28.54 -1.25 9.66
CA LEU A 330 -27.15 -1.61 9.94
C LEU A 330 -26.42 -0.55 10.77
N VAL A 331 -26.97 0.67 10.89
CA VAL A 331 -26.32 1.82 11.55
C VAL A 331 -25.94 1.50 13.00
N ASP A 332 -26.85 0.91 13.77
CA ASP A 332 -26.58 0.60 15.19
C ASP A 332 -25.51 -0.46 15.36
N HIS A 333 -25.51 -1.50 14.50
CA HIS A 333 -24.48 -2.53 14.53
C HIS A 333 -23.11 -1.95 14.13
N ALA A 334 -23.06 -1.09 13.10
CA ALA A 334 -21.84 -0.41 12.70
C ALA A 334 -21.31 0.52 13.79
N ARG A 335 -22.19 1.19 14.53
CA ARG A 335 -21.82 2.00 15.70
C ARG A 335 -21.18 1.14 16.79
N LEU A 336 -21.80 0.01 17.16
CA LEU A 336 -21.27 -0.89 18.20
C LEU A 336 -19.90 -1.45 17.82
N LEU A 337 -19.71 -1.84 16.55
CA LEU A 337 -18.40 -2.28 16.05
C LEU A 337 -17.38 -1.14 16.06
N ALA A 338 -17.75 0.07 15.63
CA ALA A 338 -16.86 1.23 15.70
C ALA A 338 -16.49 1.62 17.14
N ASP A 339 -17.44 1.50 18.08
CA ASP A 339 -17.20 1.76 19.51
C ASP A 339 -16.27 0.70 20.12
N SER A 340 -16.32 -0.54 19.63
CA SER A 340 -15.44 -1.64 20.09
C SER A 340 -14.06 -1.58 19.43
N LEU A 341 -14.02 -1.21 18.15
CA LEU A 341 -12.82 -1.08 17.32
C LEU A 341 -12.39 0.39 17.19
N THR A 342 -12.22 1.08 18.32
CA THR A 342 -11.94 2.53 18.33
C THR A 342 -10.66 2.94 17.59
N ASN A 343 -9.69 2.03 17.46
CA ASN A 343 -8.43 2.26 16.74
C ASN A 343 -8.43 1.68 15.31
N ASP A 344 -9.56 1.15 14.85
CA ASP A 344 -9.69 0.61 13.50
C ASP A 344 -10.26 1.66 12.55
N HIS A 345 -9.42 2.16 11.64
CA HIS A 345 -9.83 3.15 10.65
C HIS A 345 -10.98 2.67 9.77
N ASP A 346 -11.02 1.38 9.40
CA ASP A 346 -12.04 0.81 8.53
C ASP A 346 -13.41 0.77 9.23
N ALA A 347 -13.43 0.41 10.51
CA ALA A 347 -14.65 0.43 11.31
C ALA A 347 -15.21 1.85 11.46
N GLN A 348 -14.34 2.82 11.79
CA GLN A 348 -14.75 4.22 11.92
C GLN A 348 -15.27 4.78 10.57
N THR A 349 -14.61 4.43 9.47
CA THR A 349 -14.95 4.89 8.12
C THR A 349 -16.24 4.27 7.62
N LEU A 350 -16.45 2.96 7.83
CA LEU A 350 -17.69 2.28 7.44
C LEU A 350 -18.89 2.87 8.17
N TYR A 351 -18.77 3.08 9.48
CA TYR A 351 -19.83 3.71 10.28
C TYR A 351 -20.17 5.12 9.77
N MET A 352 -19.15 5.96 9.52
CA MET A 352 -19.34 7.28 8.94
C MET A 352 -20.00 7.22 7.55
N LYS A 353 -19.56 6.33 6.65
CA LYS A 353 -20.16 6.16 5.31
C LYS A 353 -21.64 5.75 5.42
N LEU A 354 -21.99 4.88 6.38
CA LEU A 354 -23.38 4.49 6.62
C LEU A 354 -24.23 5.65 7.14
N LEU A 355 -23.73 6.43 8.11
CA LEU A 355 -24.41 7.63 8.58
C LEU A 355 -24.74 8.58 7.43
N LEU A 356 -23.79 8.78 6.49
CA LEU A 356 -24.00 9.64 5.34
C LEU A 356 -25.02 9.06 4.36
N ARG A 357 -24.98 7.74 4.08
CA ARG A 357 -25.98 7.04 3.25
C ARG A 357 -27.40 7.14 3.84
N CYS A 358 -27.53 7.19 5.17
CA CYS A 358 -28.81 7.32 5.87
C CYS A 358 -29.22 8.78 6.15
N GLY A 359 -28.49 9.78 5.64
CA GLY A 359 -28.83 11.20 5.83
C GLY A 359 -28.50 11.78 7.22
N HIS A 360 -27.75 11.06 8.06
CA HIS A 360 -27.31 11.52 9.38
C HIS A 360 -26.07 12.44 9.28
N HIS A 361 -26.15 13.49 8.47
CA HIS A 361 -25.01 14.35 8.12
C HIS A 361 -24.30 14.97 9.34
N HIS A 362 -25.05 15.47 10.32
CA HIS A 362 -24.46 16.07 11.51
C HIS A 362 -23.60 15.06 12.31
N THR A 363 -24.14 13.87 12.58
CA THR A 363 -23.40 12.80 13.27
C THR A 363 -22.20 12.34 12.45
N ALA A 364 -22.34 12.24 11.13
CA ALA A 364 -21.24 11.88 10.24
C ALA A 364 -20.09 12.90 10.28
N VAL A 365 -20.40 14.21 10.31
CA VAL A 365 -19.38 15.26 10.45
C VAL A 365 -18.64 15.16 11.78
N HIS A 366 -19.35 14.92 12.88
CA HIS A 366 -18.71 14.67 14.19
C HIS A 366 -17.79 13.45 14.15
N GLN A 367 -18.26 12.37 13.52
CA GLN A 367 -17.46 11.16 13.38
C GLN A 367 -16.23 11.37 12.50
N MET A 368 -16.36 12.17 11.44
CA MET A 368 -15.23 12.58 10.60
C MET A 368 -14.20 13.39 11.39
N THR A 369 -14.62 14.35 12.22
CA THR A 369 -13.71 15.11 13.08
C THR A 369 -12.96 14.19 14.04
N ARG A 370 -13.65 13.21 14.65
CA ARG A 370 -13.00 12.20 15.50
C ARG A 370 -11.98 11.36 14.73
N LEU A 371 -12.34 10.93 13.52
CA LEU A 371 -11.46 10.15 12.65
C LEU A 371 -10.20 10.95 12.27
N ALA A 372 -10.35 12.22 11.91
CA ALA A 372 -9.22 13.11 11.60
C ALA A 372 -8.32 13.36 12.83
N GLN A 373 -8.90 13.51 14.02
CA GLN A 373 -8.14 13.68 15.27
C GLN A 373 -7.40 12.39 15.67
N ARG A 374 -8.03 11.24 15.48
CA ARG A 374 -7.48 9.94 15.87
C ARG A 374 -6.41 9.44 14.90
N PHE A 375 -6.57 9.77 13.62
CA PHE A 375 -5.71 9.31 12.54
C PHE A 375 -5.18 10.47 11.70
N PRO A 376 -4.50 11.48 12.27
CA PRO A 376 -4.21 12.76 11.60
C PRO A 376 -3.41 12.60 10.29
N ASN A 377 -2.60 11.55 10.20
CA ASN A 377 -1.73 11.25 9.05
C ASN A 377 -2.05 9.90 8.40
N SER A 378 -3.28 9.42 8.55
CA SER A 378 -3.70 8.19 7.88
C SER A 378 -3.95 8.47 6.41
N TRP A 379 -3.32 7.69 5.55
CA TRP A 379 -3.55 7.71 4.10
C TRP A 379 -5.02 7.48 3.74
N ARG A 380 -5.75 6.72 4.58
CA ARG A 380 -7.16 6.42 4.40
C ARG A 380 -8.09 7.61 4.64
N ASN A 381 -7.62 8.69 5.29
CA ASN A 381 -8.41 9.92 5.43
C ASN A 381 -8.69 10.58 4.07
N ARG A 382 -7.82 10.35 3.08
CA ARG A 382 -8.04 10.88 1.73
C ARG A 382 -9.27 10.26 1.07
N GLU A 383 -9.49 8.95 1.24
CA GLU A 383 -10.68 8.28 0.69
C GLU A 383 -11.95 8.89 1.25
N VAL A 384 -11.93 9.25 2.55
CA VAL A 384 -13.03 9.96 3.21
C VAL A 384 -13.25 11.32 2.54
N SER A 385 -12.21 12.13 2.36
CA SER A 385 -12.31 13.44 1.70
C SER A 385 -12.81 13.36 0.25
N GLN A 386 -12.33 12.40 -0.53
CA GLN A 386 -12.80 12.17 -1.91
C GLN A 386 -14.26 11.71 -1.95
N TRP A 387 -14.64 10.79 -1.07
CA TRP A 387 -16.02 10.32 -0.96
C TRP A 387 -16.97 11.47 -0.62
N LEU A 388 -16.57 12.37 0.29
CA LEU A 388 -17.35 13.56 0.64
C LEU A 388 -17.47 14.54 -0.53
N GLY A 389 -16.37 14.77 -1.26
CA GLY A 389 -16.35 15.54 -2.50
C GLY A 389 -17.43 15.07 -3.48
N ASN A 390 -17.52 13.76 -3.67
CA ASN A 390 -18.44 13.17 -4.62
C ASN A 390 -19.89 13.08 -4.11
N ASN A 391 -20.12 12.90 -2.80
CA ASN A 391 -21.47 12.65 -2.27
C ASN A 391 -22.14 13.87 -1.62
N LEU A 392 -21.39 14.84 -1.09
CA LEU A 392 -21.98 16.05 -0.48
C LEU A 392 -22.21 17.16 -1.50
N PHE A 393 -21.34 17.32 -2.50
CA PHE A 393 -21.45 18.42 -3.46
C PHE A 393 -22.37 18.11 -4.65
N HIS A 394 -22.63 16.84 -4.96
CA HIS A 394 -23.62 16.46 -5.99
C HIS A 394 -25.07 16.54 -5.50
N HIS A 395 -25.32 16.53 -4.20
CA HIS A 395 -26.68 16.69 -3.63
C HIS A 395 -27.09 18.15 -3.35
N HIS A 396 -26.25 19.14 -3.71
CA HIS A 396 -26.54 20.56 -3.57
C HIS A 396 -26.59 21.31 -4.91
N GLN A 397 -27.11 20.69 -5.98
CA GLN A 397 -27.74 21.48 -7.05
C GLN A 397 -29.12 21.95 -6.55
N ILE A 398 -29.13 23.10 -5.89
CA ILE A 398 -30.36 23.85 -5.61
C ILE A 398 -30.97 24.20 -6.98
N PRO A 399 -32.24 23.85 -7.29
CA PRO A 399 -32.87 24.30 -8.52
C PRO A 399 -32.88 25.82 -8.51
N ALA A 400 -32.39 26.45 -9.59
CA ALA A 400 -32.52 27.88 -9.77
C ALA A 400 -34.01 28.26 -9.60
N PRO A 401 -34.35 29.34 -8.86
CA PRO A 401 -35.73 29.72 -8.68
C PRO A 401 -36.34 30.00 -10.06
N THR A 402 -37.40 29.25 -10.38
CA THR A 402 -38.25 29.52 -11.52
C THR A 402 -38.79 30.94 -11.37
N GLN A 403 -38.35 31.86 -12.23
CA GLN A 403 -39.01 33.15 -12.40
C GLN A 403 -40.39 32.89 -12.99
N SER A 404 -41.41 32.88 -12.13
CA SER A 404 -42.80 32.99 -12.58
C SER A 404 -43.09 34.46 -12.91
N SER A 405 -43.40 34.71 -14.18
CA SER A 405 -44.02 35.93 -14.69
C SER A 405 -45.43 36.15 -14.14
#